data_AF-A0A703STA6-F1
#
_entry.id   AF-A0A703STA6-F1
#
_cell.length_a   1.000
_cell.length_b   1.000
_cell.length_c   1.000
_cell.angle_alpha   90.00
_cell.angle_beta   90.00
_cell.angle_gamma   90.00
#
_symmetry.space_group_name_H-M   'P 1'
#
loop_
_entity.id
_entity.type
_entity.pdbx_description
1 polymer ?
#
loop_
_entity_poly.entity_id
_entity_poly.type
_entity_poly.pdbx_seq_one_letter_code
_entity_poly.pdbx_strand_id
1 'polypeptide(L)'
;VERPFRTVKEAHETLYHFHKPETELQANEWLWNYLSRYNAQRHRSEKHSRLEDWLANIGQEGVRDMCSWEQYCRFAREPESRKVGVDARITIDGTAWEVEPDMAGETVILLWGL
;
A
#
# COMPACT_ATOMS: atom_id res chain seq x y z
N VAL A 1 23.76 17.12 9.89
CA VAL A 1 23.15 16.24 8.87
C VAL A 1 21.82 15.78 9.44
N GLU A 2 20.71 16.17 8.83
CA GLU A 2 19.37 15.69 9.19
C GLU A 2 19.34 14.16 9.00
N ARG A 3 18.75 13.39 9.94
CA ARG A 3 18.83 11.92 9.88
C ARG A 3 18.30 11.43 8.53
N PRO A 4 19.05 10.58 7.79
CA PRO A 4 18.67 10.17 6.47
C PRO A 4 17.45 9.25 6.59
N PHE A 5 16.38 9.59 5.86
CA PHE A 5 15.29 8.67 5.50
C PHE A 5 14.54 7.99 6.66
N ARG A 6 13.85 8.76 7.50
CA ARG A 6 12.62 8.18 8.07
C ARG A 6 11.68 7.93 6.90
N THR A 7 11.26 6.69 6.71
CA THR A 7 10.23 6.38 5.71
C THR A 7 8.96 7.18 6.04
N VAL A 8 8.12 7.47 5.05
CA VAL A 8 6.80 8.08 5.29
C VAL A 8 6.05 7.34 6.40
N LYS A 9 6.17 6.01 6.41
CA LYS A 9 5.66 5.14 7.46
C LYS A 9 6.10 5.58 8.86
N GLU A 10 7.41 5.67 9.11
CA GLU A 10 7.93 6.06 10.44
C GLU A 10 7.44 7.44 10.89
N ALA A 11 7.32 8.40 9.97
CA ALA A 11 6.85 9.73 10.31
C ALA A 11 5.33 9.77 10.54
N HIS A 12 4.56 9.02 9.73
CA HIS A 12 3.10 8.99 9.80
C HIS A 12 2.61 8.18 11.01
N GLU A 13 3.15 6.99 11.27
CA GLU A 13 2.71 6.11 12.35
C GLU A 13 2.92 6.72 13.74
N THR A 14 3.91 7.61 13.91
CA THR A 14 4.09 8.33 15.19
C THR A 14 2.90 9.21 15.55
N LEU A 15 2.10 9.64 14.56
CA LEU A 15 0.87 10.40 14.81
C LEU A 15 -0.20 9.53 15.48
N TYR A 16 -0.16 8.21 15.29
CA TYR A 16 -1.12 7.28 15.89
C TYR A 16 -0.93 7.11 17.40
N HIS A 17 0.17 7.60 17.98
CA HIS A 17 0.32 7.67 19.43
C HIS A 17 -0.70 8.62 20.07
N PHE A 18 -1.16 9.64 19.35
CA PHE A 18 -2.18 10.56 19.84
C PHE A 18 -3.59 10.03 19.60
N HIS A 19 -3.84 9.51 18.40
CA HIS A 19 -5.13 8.95 18.03
C HIS A 19 -4.94 7.87 16.97
N LYS A 20 -5.29 6.63 17.31
CA LYS A 20 -5.23 5.51 16.37
C LYS A 20 -6.47 5.51 15.49
N PRO A 21 -6.36 5.19 14.20
CA PRO A 21 -7.53 5.03 13.36
C PRO A 21 -8.39 3.86 13.86
N GLU A 22 -9.71 4.05 13.84
CA GLU A 22 -10.68 3.03 14.26
C GLU A 22 -10.94 2.00 13.14
N THR A 23 -10.73 2.40 11.89
CA THR A 23 -10.98 1.58 10.71
C THR A 23 -9.86 1.73 9.68
N GLU A 24 -9.72 0.73 8.81
CA GLU A 24 -8.77 0.76 7.69
C GLU A 24 -9.06 1.93 6.73
N LEU A 25 -10.34 2.21 6.46
CA LEU A 25 -10.74 3.34 5.62
C LEU A 25 -10.21 4.66 6.17
N GLN A 26 -10.39 4.88 7.47
CA GLN A 26 -9.89 6.08 8.14
C GLN A 26 -8.35 6.14 8.12
N ALA A 27 -7.67 5.01 8.33
CA ALA A 27 -6.21 4.94 8.22
C ALA A 27 -5.73 5.35 6.82
N ASN A 28 -6.39 4.85 5.77
CA ASN A 28 -6.10 5.17 4.38
C ASN A 28 -6.36 6.65 4.05
N GLU A 29 -7.47 7.22 4.52
CA GLU A 29 -7.76 8.65 4.37
C GLU A 29 -6.70 9.53 5.03
N TRP A 30 -6.25 9.15 6.23
CA TRP A 30 -5.22 9.89 6.95
C TRP A 30 -3.86 9.80 6.26
N LEU A 31 -3.50 8.62 5.76
CA LEU A 31 -2.28 8.43 4.98
C LEU A 31 -2.31 9.28 3.70
N TRP A 32 -3.43 9.30 2.99
CA TRP A 32 -3.60 10.11 1.78
C TRP A 32 -3.43 11.61 2.05
N ASN A 33 -4.07 12.11 3.11
CA ASN A 33 -3.95 13.49 3.55
C ASN A 33 -2.52 13.83 3.99
N TYR A 34 -1.87 12.92 4.70
CA TYR A 34 -0.49 13.07 5.13
C TYR A 34 0.47 13.16 3.93
N LEU A 35 0.36 12.24 2.97
CA LEU A 35 1.17 12.21 1.75
C LEU A 35 1.01 13.49 0.93
N SER A 36 -0.23 13.94 0.75
CA SER A 36 -0.53 15.17 0.02
C SER A 36 0.18 16.39 0.65
N ARG A 37 0.08 16.53 1.97
CA ARG A 37 0.74 17.62 2.72
C ARG A 37 2.26 17.48 2.72
N TYR A 38 2.77 16.27 2.94
CA TYR A 38 4.19 15.96 2.98
C TYR A 38 4.88 16.31 1.65
N ASN A 39 4.26 15.96 0.53
CA ASN A 39 4.79 16.25 -0.80
C ASN A 39 4.69 17.74 -1.18
N ALA A 40 3.67 18.45 -0.68
CA ALA A 40 3.52 19.89 -0.87
C ALA A 40 4.46 20.75 -0.01
N GLN A 41 5.06 20.18 1.04
CA GLN A 41 6.05 20.89 1.86
C GLN A 41 7.32 21.18 1.03
N ARG A 42 8.00 22.27 1.41
CA ARG A 42 9.24 22.74 0.79
C ARG A 42 10.29 21.65 0.70
N HIS A 43 10.95 21.55 -0.45
CA HIS A 43 12.10 20.71 -0.66
C HIS A 43 13.24 21.12 0.30
N ARG A 44 14.03 20.15 0.75
CA ARG A 44 15.05 20.34 1.79
C ARG A 44 16.11 21.40 1.45
N SER A 45 16.36 21.62 0.16
CA SER A 45 17.42 22.49 -0.33
C SER A 45 16.94 23.53 -1.34
N GLU A 46 15.74 23.34 -1.89
CA GLU A 46 15.24 24.18 -2.98
C GLU A 46 14.14 25.14 -2.51
N LYS A 47 13.76 26.09 -3.37
CA LYS A 47 12.74 27.11 -3.09
C LYS A 47 11.33 26.68 -3.50
N HIS A 48 11.14 25.45 -3.94
CA HIS A 48 9.88 24.83 -4.34
C HIS A 48 9.55 23.61 -3.47
N SER A 49 8.37 22.99 -3.67
CA SER A 49 7.91 21.80 -2.95
C SER A 49 8.65 20.53 -3.40
N ARG A 50 8.58 19.45 -2.60
CA ARG A 50 9.12 18.13 -2.99
C ARG A 50 8.44 17.61 -4.27
N LEU A 51 7.14 17.85 -4.42
CA LEU A 51 6.38 17.42 -5.59
C LEU A 51 6.85 18.15 -6.86
N GLU A 52 6.99 19.48 -6.80
CA GLU A 52 7.50 20.27 -7.92
C GLU A 52 8.92 19.86 -8.29
N ASP A 53 9.76 19.58 -7.29
CA ASP A 53 11.13 19.10 -7.51
C ASP A 53 11.13 17.76 -8.25
N TRP A 54 10.30 16.82 -7.80
CA TRP A 54 10.17 15.52 -8.44
C TRP A 54 9.65 15.63 -9.88
N LEU A 55 8.62 16.45 -10.12
CA LEU A 55 8.07 16.67 -11.47
C LEU A 55 9.06 17.35 -12.42
N ALA A 56 9.91 18.25 -11.92
CA ALA A 56 10.92 18.92 -12.74
C ALA A 56 12.09 17.99 -13.10
N ASN A 57 12.34 16.96 -12.29
CA ASN A 57 13.50 16.08 -12.41
C ASN A 57 13.16 14.64 -12.83
N ILE A 58 11.88 14.33 -13.02
CA ILE A 58 11.47 13.05 -13.59
C ILE A 58 11.98 13.01 -15.04
N GLY A 59 12.74 11.97 -15.40
CA GLY A 59 13.29 11.83 -16.75
C GLY A 59 12.19 11.84 -17.80
N GLN A 60 12.54 12.07 -19.08
CA GLN A 60 11.57 12.09 -20.19
C GLN A 60 10.70 10.82 -20.29
N GLU A 61 11.18 9.69 -19.77
CA GLU A 61 10.44 8.43 -19.69
C GLU A 61 9.86 8.11 -18.31
N GLY A 62 9.84 9.06 -17.38
CA GLY A 62 9.62 8.75 -15.97
C GLY A 62 8.15 8.55 -15.61
N VAL A 63 7.24 9.44 -16.01
CA VAL A 63 5.79 9.13 -15.97
C VAL A 63 5.42 8.54 -17.32
N ARG A 64 5.50 7.21 -17.43
CA ARG A 64 4.97 6.50 -18.60
C ARG A 64 3.45 6.42 -18.51
N ASP A 65 2.82 6.22 -19.66
CA ASP A 65 1.44 5.76 -19.72
C ASP A 65 1.25 4.52 -18.82
N MET A 66 0.02 4.32 -18.36
CA MET A 66 -0.36 3.10 -17.66
C MET A 66 0.11 1.87 -18.47
N CYS A 67 0.55 0.83 -17.75
CA CYS A 67 0.85 -0.43 -18.41
C CYS A 67 -0.39 -0.96 -19.16
N SER A 68 -0.20 -1.88 -20.11
CA SER A 68 -1.33 -2.48 -20.83
C SER A 68 -2.35 -3.08 -19.86
N TRP A 69 -3.61 -3.16 -20.27
CA TRP A 69 -4.67 -3.71 -19.44
C TRP A 69 -4.33 -5.12 -18.94
N GLU A 70 -3.75 -5.95 -19.80
CA GLU A 70 -3.30 -7.30 -19.45
C GLU A 70 -2.21 -7.28 -18.38
N GLN A 71 -1.28 -6.33 -18.45
CA GLN A 71 -0.22 -6.19 -17.45
C GLN A 71 -0.77 -5.61 -16.14
N TYR A 72 -1.76 -4.72 -16.21
CA TYR A 72 -2.46 -4.21 -15.03
C TYR A 72 -3.20 -5.33 -14.29
N CYS A 73 -3.98 -6.16 -14.99
CA CYS A 73 -4.72 -7.29 -14.41
C CYS A 73 -3.80 -8.30 -13.70
N ARG A 74 -2.56 -8.47 -14.17
CA ARG A 74 -1.56 -9.32 -13.48
C ARG A 74 -1.18 -8.79 -12.09
N PHE A 75 -1.26 -7.49 -11.86
CA PHE A 75 -0.88 -6.86 -10.59
C PHE A 75 -2.08 -6.53 -9.71
N ALA A 76 -3.17 -6.08 -10.32
CA ALA A 76 -4.39 -5.72 -9.63
C ALA A 76 -4.98 -6.97 -8.98
N ARG A 77 -5.28 -6.90 -7.69
CA ARG A 77 -5.85 -8.01 -6.95
C ARG A 77 -7.14 -7.62 -6.25
N GLU A 78 -8.16 -8.47 -6.33
CA GLU A 78 -9.37 -8.31 -5.55
C GLU A 78 -9.29 -9.10 -4.23
N PRO A 79 -9.56 -8.47 -3.08
CA PRO A 79 -9.60 -9.15 -1.80
C PRO A 79 -10.88 -9.98 -1.69
N GLU A 80 -10.74 -11.28 -1.49
CA GLU A 80 -11.84 -12.20 -1.16
C GLU A 80 -11.66 -12.74 0.27
N SER A 81 -12.67 -12.57 1.12
CA SER A 81 -12.67 -13.12 2.47
C SER A 81 -13.15 -14.57 2.46
N ARG A 82 -12.32 -15.49 2.96
CA ARG A 82 -12.65 -16.93 3.04
C ARG A 82 -12.24 -17.54 4.37
N LYS A 83 -13.02 -18.55 4.79
CA LYS A 83 -12.69 -19.40 5.93
C LYS A 83 -11.75 -20.51 5.49
N VAL A 84 -10.62 -20.66 6.18
CA VAL A 84 -9.68 -21.77 5.98
C VAL A 84 -10.26 -23.04 6.61
N GLY A 85 -10.09 -24.17 5.94
CA GLY A 85 -10.39 -25.47 6.52
C GLY A 85 -9.55 -25.74 7.78
N VAL A 86 -10.05 -26.63 8.64
CA VAL A 86 -9.30 -27.08 9.83
C VAL A 86 -8.04 -27.88 9.47
N ASP A 87 -7.94 -28.31 8.22
CA ASP A 87 -6.80 -28.98 7.60
C ASP A 87 -5.78 -27.99 6.98
N ALA A 88 -5.88 -26.69 7.31
CA ALA A 88 -5.06 -25.62 6.75
C ALA A 88 -5.12 -25.53 5.22
N ARG A 89 -6.29 -25.81 4.64
CA ARG A 89 -6.49 -25.77 3.19
C ARG A 89 -7.66 -24.89 2.76
N ILE A 90 -7.53 -24.34 1.55
CA ILE A 90 -8.57 -23.57 0.88
C ILE A 90 -8.75 -24.15 -0.53
N THR A 91 -9.99 -24.41 -0.93
CA THR A 91 -10.30 -24.89 -2.30
C THR A 91 -10.89 -23.78 -3.15
N ILE A 92 -10.32 -23.59 -4.34
CA ILE A 92 -10.66 -22.52 -5.28
C ILE A 92 -10.67 -23.13 -6.67
N ASP A 93 -11.81 -23.04 -7.35
CA ASP A 93 -12.04 -23.65 -8.67
C ASP A 93 -11.57 -25.11 -8.75
N GLY A 94 -11.82 -25.87 -7.69
CA GLY A 94 -11.45 -27.29 -7.57
C GLY A 94 -9.97 -27.55 -7.24
N THR A 95 -9.14 -26.51 -7.14
CA THR A 95 -7.73 -26.62 -6.74
C THR A 95 -7.59 -26.34 -5.24
N ALA A 96 -6.97 -27.26 -4.51
CA ALA A 96 -6.68 -27.09 -3.09
C ALA A 96 -5.31 -26.43 -2.89
N TRP A 97 -5.29 -25.38 -2.09
CA TRP A 97 -4.10 -24.64 -1.67
C TRP A 97 -3.88 -24.88 -0.18
N GLU A 98 -2.64 -25.19 0.19
CA GLU A 98 -2.24 -25.31 1.59
C GLU A 98 -1.70 -23.96 2.06
N VAL A 99 -2.15 -23.52 3.24
CA VAL A 99 -1.71 -22.29 3.89
C VAL A 99 -0.94 -22.63 5.16
N GLU A 100 -0.40 -21.60 5.82
CA GLU A 100 0.30 -21.80 7.09
C GLU A 100 -0.64 -22.45 8.13
N PRO A 101 -0.14 -23.41 8.93
CA PRO A 101 -0.98 -24.14 9.88
C PRO A 101 -1.71 -23.28 10.92
N ASP A 102 -1.15 -22.12 11.25
CA ASP A 102 -1.75 -21.15 12.17
C ASP A 102 -3.00 -20.45 11.61
N MET A 103 -3.21 -20.52 10.29
CA MET A 103 -4.41 -20.02 9.62
C MET A 103 -5.56 -21.03 9.62
N ALA A 104 -5.35 -22.27 10.09
CA ALA A 104 -6.39 -23.30 10.10
C ALA A 104 -7.62 -22.85 10.90
N GLY A 105 -8.78 -22.86 10.25
CA GLY A 105 -10.02 -22.38 10.86
C GLY A 105 -10.12 -20.86 11.00
N GLU A 106 -9.15 -20.07 10.52
CA GLU A 106 -9.22 -18.61 10.53
C GLU A 106 -9.93 -18.05 9.28
N THR A 107 -10.40 -16.81 9.37
CA THR A 107 -10.88 -16.06 8.21
C THR A 107 -9.72 -15.26 7.62
N VAL A 108 -9.36 -15.54 6.37
CA VAL A 108 -8.23 -14.89 5.68
C VAL A 108 -8.72 -14.07 4.49
N ILE A 109 -7.89 -13.09 4.10
CA ILE A 109 -8.09 -12.34 2.86
C ILE A 109 -7.17 -12.94 1.79
N LEU A 110 -7.79 -13.41 0.72
CA LEU A 110 -7.10 -13.88 -0.46
C LEU A 110 -6.99 -12.74 -1.47
N LEU A 111 -5.82 -12.58 -2.08
CA LEU A 111 -5.57 -11.54 -3.08
C LEU A 111 -5.37 -12.21 -4.45
N TRP A 112 -6.44 -12.31 -5.23
CA TRP A 112 -6.44 -12.90 -6.58
C TRP A 112 -6.31 -11.82 -7.63
N GLY A 113 -5.61 -12.09 -8.74
CA GLY A 113 -5.55 -11.16 -9.87
C GLY A 113 -6.94 -10.82 -10.45
N LEU A 114 -7.08 -9.64 -11.07
CA LEU A 114 -8.26 -9.29 -11.88
C LEU A 114 -8.43 -10.19 -13.10
#